data_AF-W2W9Q5-F1
#
_entry.id   AF-W2W9Q5-F1
#
_cell.length_a   1.000
_cell.length_b   1.000
_cell.length_c   1.000
_cell.angle_alpha   90.00
_cell.angle_beta   90.00
_cell.angle_gamma   90.00
#
_symmetry.space_group_name_H-M   'P 1'
#
loop_
_entity.id
_entity.type
_entity.pdbx_description
1 polymer ?
#
loop_
_entity_poly.entity_id
_entity_poly.type
_entity_poly.pdbx_seq_one_letter_code
_entity_poly.pdbx_strand_id
1 'polypeptide(L)' 'MDAYEVKVKWLGFEPIEDSWEPLTTISEDVSQLLLAYAKNANDDGLLLATTTAIDSKQHKRSKRSDG' A
#
# COMPACT_ATOMS: atom_id res chain seq x y z
N MET A 1 -7.43 7.85 -14.68
CA MET A 1 -6.74 8.16 -13.41
C MET A 1 -5.78 7.02 -13.23
N ASP A 2 -4.49 7.27 -13.41
CA ASP A 2 -3.49 6.22 -13.30
C ASP A 2 -3.41 5.78 -11.83
N ALA A 3 -3.47 4.47 -11.59
CA ALA A 3 -3.38 3.91 -10.26
C ALA A 3 -1.91 3.64 -9.93
N TYR A 4 -1.50 3.95 -8.70
CA TYR A 4 -0.16 3.63 -8.24
C TYR A 4 0.00 2.12 -8.06
N GLU A 5 1.14 1.61 -8.49
CA GLU A 5 1.61 0.24 -8.23
C GLU A 5 2.99 0.32 -7.57
N VAL A 6 3.30 -0.68 -6.75
CA VAL A 6 4.61 -0.83 -6.13
C VAL A 6 5.19 -2.19 -6.49
N LYS A 7 6.50 -2.22 -6.76
CA LYS A 7 7.19 -3.47 -7.01
C LYS A 7 7.53 -4.14 -5.68
N VAL A 8 6.99 -5.32 -5.45
CA VAL A 8 7.14 -6.06 -4.20
C VAL A 8 8.13 -7.20 -4.40
N LYS A 9 9.14 -7.25 -3.54
CA LYS A 9 9.97 -8.43 -3.36
C LYS A 9 9.32 -9.36 -2.35
N TRP A 10 9.03 -10.59 -2.75
CA TRP A 10 8.38 -11.57 -1.90
C TRP A 10 9.38 -12.28 -0.98
N LEU A 11 9.02 -12.41 0.30
CA LEU A 11 9.84 -13.09 1.28
C LEU A 11 9.92 -14.59 0.95
N GLY A 12 11.14 -15.12 0.78
CA GLY A 12 11.36 -16.53 0.46
C GLY A 12 11.37 -16.86 -1.03
N PHE A 13 11.22 -15.84 -1.89
CA PHE A 13 11.21 -15.97 -3.34
C PHE A 13 12.40 -15.23 -3.97
N GLU A 14 12.73 -15.61 -5.20
CA GLU A 14 13.79 -15.00 -6.00
C GLU A 14 13.33 -13.68 -6.64
N PRO A 15 14.25 -12.75 -6.97
CA PRO A 15 13.90 -11.47 -7.58
C PRO A 15 13.14 -11.56 -8.92
N ILE A 16 13.20 -12.71 -9.61
CA ILE A 16 12.41 -12.95 -10.83
C ILE A 16 10.91 -13.04 -10.53
N GLU A 17 10.55 -13.31 -9.29
CA GLU A 17 9.18 -13.47 -8.81
C GLU A 17 8.63 -12.16 -8.24
N ASP A 18 9.43 -11.09 -8.21
CA ASP A 18 8.95 -9.76 -7.85
C ASP A 18 7.79 -9.34 -8.77
N SER A 19 6.69 -8.89 -8.18
CA SER A 19 5.50 -8.45 -8.91
C SER A 19 5.19 -6.98 -8.68
N TRP A 20 4.49 -6.37 -9.63
CA TRP A 20 3.86 -5.07 -9.44
C TRP A 20 2.49 -5.29 -8.79
N GLU A 21 2.33 -4.74 -7.60
CA GLU A 21 1.10 -4.85 -6.83
C GLU A 21 0.37 -3.51 -6.78
N PRO A 22 -0.96 -3.50 -6.99
CA PRO A 22 -1.76 -2.29 -6.81
C PRO A 22 -1.64 -1.76 -5.38
N LEU A 23 -1.47 -0.44 -5.26
CA LEU A 23 -1.35 0.23 -3.97
C LEU A 23 -2.55 -0.08 -3.05
N THR A 24 -3.74 -0.21 -3.64
CA THR A 24 -4.97 -0.56 -2.91
C THR A 24 -4.86 -1.92 -2.25
N THR A 25 -4.37 -2.93 -2.96
CA THR A 25 -4.25 -4.31 -2.44
C THR A 25 -3.17 -4.38 -1.38
N ILE A 26 -1.95 -3.92 -1.69
CA ILE A 26 -0.80 -4.07 -0.78
C ILE A 26 -0.97 -3.24 0.51
N SER A 27 -1.72 -2.14 0.47
CA SER A 27 -2.07 -1.35 1.66
C SER A 27 -3.00 -2.10 2.64
N GLU A 28 -3.73 -3.11 2.18
CA GLU A 28 -4.57 -3.94 3.03
C GLU A 28 -3.73 -4.87 3.90
N ASP A 29 -2.62 -5.40 3.38
CA ASP A 29 -1.82 -6.41 4.08
C ASP A 29 -0.64 -5.80 4.85
N VAL A 30 0.09 -4.87 4.25
CA VAL A 30 1.39 -4.38 4.79
C VAL A 30 1.48 -2.86 4.84
N SER A 31 0.42 -2.19 5.29
CA SER A 31 0.31 -0.72 5.35
C SER A 31 1.50 -0.02 6.04
N GLN A 32 2.09 -0.62 7.07
CA GLN A 32 3.22 -0.04 7.79
C GLN A 32 4.51 -0.02 6.94
N LEU A 33 4.80 -1.12 6.25
CA LEU A 33 5.94 -1.20 5.34
C LEU A 33 5.75 -0.23 4.16
N LEU A 34 4.54 -0.20 3.60
CA LEU A 34 4.21 0.67 2.49
C LEU A 34 4.37 2.15 2.85
N LEU A 35 3.89 2.57 4.02
CA LEU A 35 4.04 3.94 4.50
C LEU A 35 5.51 4.30 4.76
N ALA A 36 6.30 3.38 5.31
CA ALA A 36 7.73 3.60 5.52
C ALA A 36 8.48 3.75 4.18
N TYR A 37 8.15 2.92 3.19
CA TYR A 37 8.68 3.04 1.84
C TYR A 37 8.33 4.39 1.21
N ALA A 38 7.05 4.78 1.22
CA ALA A 38 6.59 6.02 0.60
C ALA A 38 7.24 7.27 1.22
N LYS A 39 7.45 7.28 2.55
CA LYS A 39 8.16 8.38 3.24
C LYS A 39 9.62 8.53 2.80
N ASN A 40 10.26 7.44 2.37
CA ASN A 40 11.65 7.43 1.95
C ASN A 40 11.82 7.59 0.43
N ALA A 41 10.75 7.41 -0.36
CA ALA A 41 10.80 7.43 -1.82
C ALA A 41 11.02 8.82 -2.44
N ASN A 42 10.92 9.90 -1.63
CA ASN A 42 10.98 11.29 -2.09
C ASN A 42 9.98 11.57 -3.24
N ASP A 43 8.81 10.94 -3.16
CA ASP A 43 7.69 11.08 -4.09
C ASP A 43 6.44 11.46 -3.27
N ASP A 44 6.10 12.75 -3.30
CA ASP A 44 4.96 13.30 -2.57
C ASP A 44 3.62 12.72 -3.07
N GLY A 45 3.54 12.37 -4.36
CA GLY A 45 2.35 11.77 -4.95
C GLY A 45 2.12 10.35 -4.42
N LEU A 46 3.18 9.55 -4.36
CA LEU A 46 3.14 8.21 -3.76
C LEU A 46 2.81 8.28 -2.26
N LEU A 47 3.40 9.23 -1.53
CA LEU A 47 3.11 9.42 -0.11
C LEU A 47 1.64 9.77 0.13
N LEU A 48 1.09 10.71 -0.64
CA LEU A 48 -0.32 11.11 -0.56
C LEU A 48 -1.27 9.97 -0.94
N ALA A 49 -0.94 9.21 -1.98
CA ALA A 49 -1.74 8.06 -2.39
C ALA A 49 -1.74 6.97 -1.30
N THR A 50 -0.58 6.74 -0.67
CA THR A 50 -0.40 5.74 0.40
C THR A 50 -1.19 6.10 1.66
N THR A 51 -1.11 7.35 2.12
CA THR A 51 -1.88 7.79 3.30
C THR A 51 -3.38 7.70 3.04
N THR A 52 -3.83 8.15 1.87
CA THR A 52 -5.25 8.08 1.47
C THR A 52 -5.79 6.65 1.44
N ALA A 53 -5.00 5.70 0.92
CA ALA A 53 -5.38 4.28 0.86
C ALA A 53 -5.50 3.68 2.27
N ILE A 54 -4.57 3.99 3.17
CA ILE A 54 -4.55 3.51 4.55
C ILE A 54 -5.73 4.08 5.37
N ASP A 55 -6.03 5.37 5.23
CA ASP A 55 -7.11 6.02 5.97
C ASP A 55 -8.48 5.50 5.54
N SER A 56 -8.66 5.28 4.23
CA SER A 56 -9.87 4.67 3.66
C SER A 56 -10.18 3.29 4.27
N LYS A 57 -9.14 2.51 4.61
CA LYS A 57 -9.28 1.22 5.30
C LYS A 57 -9.75 1.36 6.75
N GLN A 58 -9.22 2.33 7.50
CA GLN A 58 -9.64 2.56 8.89
C GLN A 58 -11.13 2.92 8.97
N HIS A 59 -11.59 3.79 8.07
CA HIS A 59 -13.00 4.14 7.96
C HIS A 59 -13.89 2.94 7.58
N LYS A 60 -13.44 2.05 6.67
CA LYS A 60 -14.19 0.83 6.32
C LYS A 60 -14.27 -0.17 7.49
N ARG A 61 -13.21 -0.32 8.29
CA ARG A 61 -13.21 -1.23 9.46
C ARG A 61 -14.13 -0.73 10.57
N SER A 62 -14.10 0.56 10.88
CA SER A 62 -15.00 1.16 11.88
C SER A 62 -16.48 0.99 11.53
N LYS A 63 -16.86 1.13 10.26
CA LYS A 63 -18.26 0.90 9.83
C LYS A 63 -18.75 -0.55 9.95
N ARG A 64 -17.84 -1.52 9.99
CA ARG A 64 -18.19 -2.96 10.09
C ARG A 64 -18.29 -3.45 11.53
N SER A 65 -17.75 -2.73 12.51
CA SER A 65 -17.85 -3.09 13.93
C SER A 65 -19.13 -2.60 14.60
N ASP A 66 -19.84 -1.66 13.97
CA ASP A 66 -21.07 -1.05 14.50
C ASP A 66 -22.38 -1.68 13.95
N GLY A 67 -22.27 -2.83 13.24
CA GLY A 67 -23.39 -3.50 12.56
C GLY A 67 -23.65 -4.91 13.03
#